data_AF-A0A5J4SPE6-F1
#
_entry.id   AF-A0A5J4SPE6-F1
#
_cell.length_a   1.000
_cell.length_b   1.000
_cell.length_c   1.000
_cell.angle_alpha   90.00
_cell.angle_beta   90.00
_cell.angle_gamma   90.00
#
_symmetry.space_group_name_H-M   'P 1'
#
loop_
_entity.id
_entity.type
_entity.pdbx_description
1 polymer ?
#
loop_
_entity_poly.entity_id
_entity_poly.type
_entity_poly.pdbx_seq_one_letter_code
_entity_poly.pdbx_strand_id
1 'polypeptide(L)'
;MPYAGWNDDGGISRLKYYWICTDWFDRRKTWRKILKILIYLQCKLGINRKFNFFEGNIWGGETYWSLSNRGIEIILNYIANNPDYLKRFKFTTIAEEIMIHSILLNQTESKLINDSLRYIQWLPVLKTLTEEDYEKIVNSNSFFARKFDKTKSQKLVQLLNNYIG
;
A
#
# COMPACT_ATOMS: atom_id res chain seq x y z
N MET A 1 -9.62 1.41 9.67
CA MET A 1 -10.41 1.41 8.41
C MET A 1 -11.85 1.75 8.76
N PRO A 2 -12.60 2.45 7.90
CA PRO A 2 -12.30 2.86 6.51
C PRO A 2 -11.33 4.05 6.41
N TYR A 3 -10.53 4.14 5.33
CA TYR A 3 -9.73 5.33 4.99
C TYR A 3 -10.34 6.04 3.78
N ALA A 4 -10.66 7.32 3.91
CA ALA A 4 -11.39 8.09 2.89
C ALA A 4 -10.64 8.24 1.55
N GLY A 5 -9.31 8.18 1.55
CA GLY A 5 -8.49 8.23 0.33
C GLY A 5 -8.49 6.93 -0.47
N TRP A 6 -9.12 5.86 0.03
CA TRP A 6 -9.33 4.62 -0.71
C TRP A 6 -10.75 4.58 -1.26
N ASN A 7 -10.88 4.25 -2.55
CA ASN A 7 -12.17 4.13 -3.24
C ASN A 7 -13.13 3.13 -2.54
N ASP A 8 -14.40 3.21 -2.96
CA ASP A 8 -15.50 2.32 -2.57
C ASP A 8 -15.91 2.47 -1.09
N ASP A 9 -15.38 1.61 -0.23
CA ASP A 9 -15.75 1.42 1.18
C ASP A 9 -14.55 1.62 2.12
N GLY A 10 -13.60 2.47 1.71
CA GLY A 10 -12.35 2.71 2.43
C GLY A 10 -11.45 1.47 2.51
N GLY A 11 -11.55 0.60 1.50
CA GLY A 11 -10.74 -0.61 1.28
C GLY A 11 -11.18 -1.88 2.01
N ILE A 12 -12.34 -1.85 2.68
CA ILE A 12 -12.90 -3.04 3.35
C ILE A 12 -13.22 -4.16 2.34
N SER A 13 -13.66 -3.80 1.14
CA SER A 13 -13.95 -4.69 0.02
C SER A 13 -12.73 -5.54 -0.39
N ARG A 14 -11.51 -5.01 -0.18
CA ARG A 14 -10.25 -5.73 -0.42
C ARG A 14 -10.12 -6.97 0.48
N LEU A 15 -10.69 -6.90 1.67
CA LEU A 15 -10.67 -7.97 2.67
C LEU A 15 -11.94 -8.83 2.64
N LYS A 16 -13.08 -8.22 2.31
CA LYS A 16 -14.41 -8.84 2.31
C LYS A 16 -14.59 -9.87 1.20
N TYR A 17 -14.12 -9.57 -0.01
CA TYR A 17 -14.33 -10.40 -1.19
C TYR A 17 -13.08 -11.20 -1.56
N TYR A 18 -13.26 -12.27 -2.33
CA TYR A 18 -12.18 -13.02 -2.93
C TYR A 18 -11.66 -12.30 -4.17
N TRP A 19 -10.43 -11.79 -4.09
CA TRP A 19 -9.69 -11.23 -5.23
C TRP A 19 -8.86 -12.34 -5.87
N ILE A 20 -9.50 -13.12 -6.74
CA ILE A 20 -8.90 -14.31 -7.35
C ILE A 20 -8.01 -13.92 -8.54
N CYS A 21 -6.95 -14.69 -8.79
CA CYS A 21 -6.07 -14.57 -9.96
C CYS A 21 -5.40 -13.20 -10.12
N THR A 22 -5.24 -12.43 -9.04
CA THR A 22 -4.54 -11.13 -9.09
C THR A 22 -3.07 -11.26 -9.45
N ASP A 23 -2.46 -12.41 -9.16
CA ASP A 23 -1.03 -12.66 -9.36
C ASP A 23 -0.72 -13.19 -10.76
N TRP A 24 -1.73 -13.77 -11.43
CA TRP A 24 -1.56 -14.43 -12.74
C TRP A 24 -1.90 -13.51 -13.91
N PHE A 25 -2.66 -12.45 -13.67
CA PHE A 25 -3.20 -11.62 -14.74
C PHE A 25 -2.96 -10.13 -14.51
N ASP A 26 -2.61 -9.42 -15.59
CA ASP A 26 -2.42 -7.98 -15.54
C ASP A 26 -3.75 -7.24 -15.29
N ARG A 27 -3.91 -6.77 -14.06
CA ARG A 27 -5.07 -6.00 -13.58
C ARG A 27 -5.23 -4.64 -14.25
N ARG A 28 -4.31 -4.21 -15.11
CA ARG A 28 -4.39 -2.91 -15.82
C ARG A 28 -5.23 -2.97 -17.10
N LYS A 29 -5.57 -4.16 -17.60
CA LYS A 29 -6.27 -4.36 -18.87
C LYS A 29 -7.64 -5.04 -18.69
N THR A 30 -8.02 -5.93 -19.61
CA THR A 30 -9.32 -6.64 -19.67
C THR A 30 -9.69 -7.34 -18.36
N TRP A 31 -8.72 -7.91 -17.66
CA TRP A 31 -8.93 -8.60 -16.38
C TRP A 31 -9.51 -7.72 -15.28
N ARG A 32 -9.28 -6.39 -15.32
CA ARG A 32 -9.92 -5.46 -14.39
C ARG A 32 -11.45 -5.53 -14.48
N LYS A 33 -11.99 -5.63 -15.69
CA LYS A 33 -13.45 -5.70 -15.92
C LYS A 33 -14.01 -7.02 -15.41
N ILE A 34 -13.32 -8.12 -15.71
CA ILE A 34 -13.71 -9.46 -15.24
C ILE A 34 -13.70 -9.52 -13.70
N LEU A 35 -12.64 -9.03 -13.06
CA LEU A 35 -12.56 -8.96 -11.59
C LEU A 35 -13.71 -8.17 -10.98
N LYS A 36 -14.06 -7.03 -11.57
CA LYS A 36 -15.22 -6.24 -11.12
C LYS A 36 -16.54 -7.01 -11.22
N ILE A 37 -16.75 -7.75 -12.31
CA ILE A 37 -17.94 -8.61 -12.47
C ILE A 37 -17.95 -9.71 -11.40
N LEU A 38 -16.82 -10.38 -11.16
CA LEU A 38 -16.71 -11.42 -10.14
C LEU A 38 -17.01 -10.90 -8.73
N ILE A 39 -16.50 -9.71 -8.38
CA ILE A 39 -16.77 -9.07 -7.09
C ILE A 39 -18.24 -8.67 -6.98
N TYR A 40 -18.82 -8.15 -8.06
CA TYR A 40 -20.25 -7.82 -8.12
C TYR A 40 -21.13 -9.06 -7.90
N LEU A 41 -20.80 -10.19 -8.53
CA LEU A 41 -21.50 -11.46 -8.31
C LEU A 41 -21.34 -11.96 -6.88
N GLN A 42 -20.15 -11.89 -6.28
CA GLN A 42 -19.95 -12.22 -4.87
C GLN A 42 -20.83 -11.36 -3.95
N CYS A 43 -20.92 -10.07 -4.22
CA CYS A 43 -21.79 -9.15 -3.49
C CYS A 43 -23.26 -9.53 -3.62
N LYS A 44 -23.75 -9.82 -4.84
CA LYS A 44 -25.14 -10.20 -5.10
C LYS A 44 -25.51 -11.57 -4.52
N LEU A 45 -24.59 -12.52 -4.52
CA LEU A 45 -24.78 -13.87 -3.99
C LEU A 45 -24.49 -13.96 -2.48
N GLY A 46 -24.10 -12.86 -1.82
CA GLY A 46 -23.76 -12.86 -0.40
C GLY A 46 -22.48 -13.62 -0.04
N ILE A 47 -21.64 -13.93 -1.02
CA ILE A 47 -20.37 -14.65 -0.82
C ILE A 47 -19.34 -13.67 -0.25
N ASN A 48 -19.13 -13.74 1.06
CA ASN A 48 -18.21 -12.87 1.80
C ASN A 48 -17.25 -13.71 2.65
N ARG A 49 -16.02 -13.21 2.83
CA ARG A 49 -15.03 -13.80 3.74
C ARG A 49 -15.21 -13.24 5.14
N LYS A 50 -15.37 -14.10 6.15
CA LYS A 50 -15.54 -13.71 7.57
C LYS A 50 -14.40 -12.82 8.06
N PHE A 51 -14.66 -11.81 8.88
CA PHE A 51 -13.63 -10.83 9.33
C PHE A 51 -12.87 -11.23 10.61
N ASN A 52 -13.15 -12.39 11.19
CA ASN A 52 -12.59 -12.88 12.45
C ASN A 52 -11.16 -13.44 12.35
N PHE A 53 -10.31 -12.88 11.47
CA PHE A 53 -8.96 -13.38 11.23
C PHE A 53 -7.87 -12.61 12.01
N PHE A 54 -8.25 -11.52 12.65
CA PHE A 54 -7.32 -10.61 13.31
C PHE A 54 -7.95 -10.06 14.59
N GLU A 55 -7.20 -10.14 15.68
CA GLU A 55 -7.57 -9.55 16.96
C GLU A 55 -7.01 -8.13 16.99
N GLY A 56 -7.88 -7.14 16.76
CA GLY A 56 -7.52 -5.73 16.78
C GLY A 56 -8.14 -4.93 15.65
N ASN A 57 -7.72 -3.67 15.55
CA ASN A 57 -8.19 -2.75 14.54
C ASN A 57 -7.47 -2.99 13.21
N ILE A 58 -8.20 -2.95 12.10
CA ILE A 58 -7.60 -3.07 10.77
C ILE A 58 -7.12 -1.69 10.31
N TRP A 59 -5.83 -1.57 10.05
CA TRP A 59 -5.18 -0.36 9.61
C TRP A 59 -4.69 -0.48 8.17
N GLY A 60 -4.63 0.66 7.50
CA GLY A 60 -4.16 0.76 6.12
C GLY A 60 -3.27 1.99 5.97
N GLY A 61 -2.30 1.91 5.07
CA GLY A 61 -1.38 3.00 4.79
C GLY A 61 -0.69 2.81 3.44
N GLU A 62 0.41 3.51 3.23
CA GLU A 62 1.17 3.44 1.99
C GLU A 62 2.08 2.21 1.92
N THR A 63 2.47 1.79 0.71
CA THR A 63 3.37 0.65 0.54
C THR A 63 4.84 0.96 0.80
N TYR A 64 5.18 2.23 1.04
CA TYR A 64 6.55 2.66 1.30
C TYR A 64 6.73 3.00 2.78
N TRP A 65 7.63 2.28 3.42
CA TRP A 65 7.91 2.30 4.84
C TRP A 65 9.40 2.14 5.15
N SER A 66 9.81 2.61 6.31
CA SER A 66 11.17 2.41 6.83
C SER A 66 11.03 1.69 8.15
N LEU A 67 11.50 0.43 8.19
CA LEU A 67 11.33 -0.44 9.35
C LEU A 67 12.67 -0.60 10.06
N SER A 68 12.68 -0.34 11.37
CA SER A 68 13.80 -0.72 12.22
C SER A 68 13.84 -2.24 12.41
N ASN A 69 14.99 -2.78 12.83
CA ASN A 69 15.12 -4.20 13.18
C ASN A 69 14.04 -4.63 14.18
N ARG A 70 13.76 -3.79 15.18
CA ARG A 70 12.69 -4.04 16.16
C ARG A 70 11.31 -4.13 15.51
N GLY A 71 11.00 -3.24 14.57
CA GLY A 71 9.74 -3.30 13.82
C GLY A 71 9.60 -4.58 13.01
N ILE A 72 10.69 -5.05 12.40
CA ILE A 72 10.74 -6.32 11.67
C ILE A 72 10.51 -7.50 12.61
N GLU A 73 11.17 -7.54 13.77
CA GLU A 73 10.97 -8.58 14.78
C GLU A 73 9.51 -8.68 15.23
N ILE A 74 8.86 -7.54 15.48
CA ILE A 74 7.44 -7.49 15.85
C ILE A 74 6.58 -8.16 14.76
N ILE A 75 6.83 -7.81 13.49
CA ILE A 75 6.10 -8.37 12.35
C ILE A 75 6.32 -9.89 12.25
N LEU A 76 7.58 -10.33 12.30
CA LEU A 76 7.94 -11.74 12.17
C LEU A 76 7.37 -12.58 13.32
N ASN A 77 7.49 -12.10 14.56
CA ASN A 77 6.93 -12.79 15.73
C ASN A 77 5.41 -12.88 15.65
N TYR A 78 4.73 -11.81 15.22
CA TYR A 78 3.28 -11.84 15.04
C TYR A 78 2.86 -12.90 14.02
N ILE A 79 3.52 -12.92 12.86
CA ILE A 79 3.24 -13.89 11.79
C ILE A 79 3.52 -15.32 12.24
N ALA A 80 4.62 -15.56 12.96
CA ALA A 80 5.00 -16.88 13.46
C ALA A 80 3.95 -17.43 14.44
N ASN A 81 3.42 -16.57 15.31
CA ASN A 81 2.38 -16.93 16.28
C ASN A 81 0.97 -17.00 15.68
N ASN A 82 0.75 -16.39 14.50
CA ASN A 82 -0.56 -16.32 13.85
C ASN A 82 -0.47 -16.77 12.38
N PRO A 83 -0.17 -18.05 12.09
CA PRO A 83 0.09 -18.52 10.72
C PRO A 83 -1.10 -18.34 9.76
N ASP A 84 -2.33 -18.29 10.29
CA ASP A 84 -3.54 -18.05 9.49
C ASP A 84 -3.68 -16.60 9.04
N TYR A 85 -2.95 -15.67 9.67
CA TYR A 85 -2.92 -14.26 9.29
C TYR A 85 -2.42 -14.08 7.85
N LEU A 86 -1.29 -14.69 7.47
CA LEU A 86 -0.80 -14.61 6.09
C LEU A 86 -1.75 -15.29 5.09
N LYS A 87 -2.35 -16.43 5.46
CA LYS A 87 -3.31 -17.15 4.61
C LYS A 87 -4.51 -16.27 4.26
N ARG A 88 -4.92 -15.38 5.17
CA ARG A 88 -6.00 -14.42 4.90
C ARG A 88 -5.72 -13.57 3.68
N PHE A 89 -4.49 -13.09 3.51
CA PHE A 89 -4.15 -12.10 2.49
C PHE A 89 -3.97 -12.70 1.09
N LYS A 90 -3.96 -14.04 0.96
CA LYS A 90 -3.87 -14.75 -0.33
C LYS A 90 -4.91 -14.29 -1.37
N PHE A 91 -6.12 -13.93 -0.92
CA PHE A 91 -7.18 -13.44 -1.80
C PHE A 91 -7.54 -11.97 -1.53
N THR A 92 -6.57 -11.19 -1.07
CA THR A 92 -6.72 -9.76 -0.80
C THR A 92 -5.88 -8.96 -1.79
N THR A 93 -6.50 -7.96 -2.42
CA THR A 93 -5.80 -7.04 -3.32
C THR A 93 -4.99 -6.01 -2.54
N ILE A 94 -3.73 -5.77 -2.95
CA ILE A 94 -2.84 -4.76 -2.34
C ILE A 94 -2.78 -4.98 -0.82
N ALA A 95 -2.47 -6.23 -0.45
CA ALA A 95 -2.47 -6.70 0.92
C ALA A 95 -1.42 -5.99 1.78
N GLU A 96 -0.29 -5.62 1.18
CA GLU A 96 0.83 -4.97 1.82
C GLU A 96 0.46 -3.61 2.44
N GLU A 97 -0.48 -2.88 1.85
CA GLU A 97 -1.01 -1.62 2.41
C GLU A 97 -1.78 -1.83 3.71
N ILE A 98 -2.25 -3.05 3.98
CA ILE A 98 -3.12 -3.36 5.13
C ILE A 98 -2.36 -4.17 6.18
N MET A 99 -1.68 -5.23 5.73
CA MET A 99 -1.09 -6.27 6.56
C MET A 99 -0.09 -5.70 7.57
N ILE A 100 0.89 -4.95 7.09
CA ILE A 100 1.99 -4.47 7.94
C ILE A 100 1.50 -3.40 8.92
N HIS A 101 0.65 -2.47 8.44
CA HIS A 101 0.02 -1.46 9.29
C HIS A 101 -0.85 -2.09 10.38
N SER A 102 -1.68 -3.07 10.00
CA SER A 102 -2.55 -3.74 10.96
C SER A 102 -1.76 -4.45 12.03
N ILE A 103 -0.65 -5.12 11.72
CA ILE A 103 0.22 -5.67 12.76
C ILE A 103 0.75 -4.54 13.64
N LEU A 104 1.55 -3.62 13.06
CA LEU A 104 2.32 -2.66 13.83
C LEU A 104 1.46 -1.75 14.72
N LEU A 105 0.37 -1.19 14.20
CA LEU A 105 -0.48 -0.25 14.95
C LEU A 105 -1.28 -0.91 16.08
N ASN A 106 -1.33 -2.23 16.17
CA ASN A 106 -1.95 -2.93 17.30
C ASN A 106 -0.94 -3.46 18.33
N GLN A 107 0.37 -3.26 18.10
CA GLN A 107 1.40 -3.69 19.04
C GLN A 107 1.87 -2.51 19.89
N THR A 108 1.77 -2.66 21.22
CA THR A 108 2.13 -1.59 22.18
C THR A 108 3.61 -1.23 22.15
N GLU A 109 4.47 -2.19 21.79
CA GLU A 109 5.91 -2.04 21.65
C GLU A 109 6.34 -1.34 20.35
N SER A 110 5.40 -1.08 19.44
CA SER A 110 5.69 -0.39 18.18
C SER A 110 5.94 1.10 18.44
N LYS A 111 7.03 1.62 17.88
CA LYS A 111 7.28 3.07 17.81
C LYS A 111 7.03 3.52 16.39
N LEU A 112 5.96 4.28 16.19
CA LEU A 112 5.46 4.63 14.88
C LEU A 112 5.55 6.14 14.65
N ILE A 113 6.01 6.50 13.47
CA ILE A 113 5.99 7.87 12.95
C ILE A 113 5.12 7.82 11.70
N ASN A 114 4.12 8.68 11.61
CA ASN A 114 3.22 8.76 10.46
C ASN A 114 3.85 9.57 9.30
N ASP A 115 5.06 9.16 8.90
CA ASP A 115 5.83 9.73 7.79
C ASP A 115 6.76 8.65 7.23
N SER A 116 6.62 8.33 5.94
CA SER A 116 7.50 7.38 5.28
C SER A 116 8.80 7.98 4.77
N LEU A 117 8.95 9.31 4.79
CA LEU A 117 10.10 10.03 4.27
C LEU A 117 10.25 9.87 2.73
N ARG A 118 9.12 9.67 2.03
CA ARG A 118 9.04 9.60 0.56
C ARG A 118 8.24 10.79 0.03
N TYR A 119 8.86 11.56 -0.86
CA TYR A 119 8.14 12.55 -1.65
C TYR A 119 7.38 11.84 -2.77
N ILE A 120 6.05 11.82 -2.65
CA ILE A 120 5.15 11.23 -3.65
C ILE A 120 4.07 12.24 -4.00
N GLN A 121 4.01 12.62 -5.28
CA GLN A 121 2.97 13.52 -5.73
C GLN A 121 1.76 12.76 -6.28
N TRP A 122 0.69 12.77 -5.49
CA TRP A 122 -0.62 12.25 -5.85
C TRP A 122 -1.47 13.38 -6.45
N LEU A 123 -1.64 13.38 -7.77
CA LEU A 123 -2.77 14.02 -8.46
C LEU A 123 -3.74 12.88 -8.86
N PRO A 124 -4.89 13.02 -9.56
CA PRO A 124 -5.86 11.91 -9.68
C PRO A 124 -5.24 10.62 -10.24
N VAL A 125 -4.05 10.72 -10.84
CA VAL A 125 -3.08 9.63 -11.00
C VAL A 125 -1.70 10.05 -10.46
N LEU A 126 -0.89 9.08 -10.03
CA LEU A 126 0.52 9.27 -9.65
C LEU A 126 1.27 10.09 -10.71
N LYS A 127 1.82 11.25 -10.30
CA LYS A 127 2.57 12.13 -11.21
C LYS A 127 3.96 11.55 -11.49
N THR A 128 4.38 11.60 -12.75
CA THR A 128 5.80 11.47 -13.11
C THR A 128 6.49 12.78 -12.79
N LEU A 129 7.48 12.76 -11.89
CA LEU A 129 8.17 13.95 -11.43
C LEU A 129 9.05 14.56 -12.54
N THR A 130 9.06 15.88 -12.63
CA THR A 130 9.86 16.65 -13.61
C THR A 130 10.65 17.74 -12.90
N GLU A 131 11.46 18.52 -13.62
CA GLU A 131 12.26 19.60 -13.04
C GLU A 131 11.41 20.64 -12.28
N GLU A 132 10.13 20.76 -12.61
CA GLU A 132 9.17 21.62 -11.90
C GLU A 132 8.98 21.22 -10.43
N ASP A 133 9.27 19.96 -10.10
CA ASP A 133 9.15 19.43 -8.75
C ASP A 133 10.45 19.58 -7.94
N TYR A 134 11.55 20.07 -8.55
CA TYR A 134 12.87 20.15 -7.92
C TYR A 134 12.84 20.88 -6.58
N GLU A 135 12.35 22.13 -6.57
CA GLU A 135 12.27 22.96 -5.36
C GLU A 135 11.45 22.30 -4.25
N LYS A 136 10.37 21.58 -4.61
CA LYS A 136 9.54 20.88 -3.62
C LYS A 136 10.25 19.69 -3.03
N ILE A 137 11.06 18.98 -3.83
CA ILE A 137 11.80 17.80 -3.37
C ILE A 137 12.94 18.23 -2.43
N VAL A 138 13.76 19.20 -2.83
CA VAL A 138 14.94 19.61 -2.03
C VAL A 138 14.55 20.30 -0.72
N ASN A 139 13.40 20.96 -0.68
CA ASN A 139 12.87 21.59 0.53
C ASN A 139 11.97 20.64 1.37
N SER A 140 11.80 19.38 0.95
CA SER A 140 11.04 18.39 1.73
C SER A 140 11.93 17.68 2.75
N ASN A 141 11.32 17.14 3.80
CA ASN A 141 11.99 16.24 4.76
C ASN A 141 12.13 14.80 4.24
N SER A 142 11.93 14.57 2.94
CA SER A 142 11.94 13.22 2.35
C SER A 142 13.33 12.79 1.95
N PHE A 143 13.69 11.54 2.24
CA PHE A 143 14.95 10.93 1.78
C PHE A 143 14.83 10.32 0.38
N PHE A 144 13.62 9.97 -0.04
CA PHE A 144 13.36 9.34 -1.34
C PHE A 144 12.25 10.07 -2.08
N ALA A 145 12.17 9.92 -3.40
CA ALA A 145 11.08 10.47 -4.20
C ALA A 145 10.59 9.47 -5.26
N ARG A 146 9.32 9.60 -5.70
CA ARG A 146 8.78 8.86 -6.83
C ARG A 146 7.57 9.57 -7.49
N LYS A 147 7.26 9.33 -8.77
CA LYS A 147 7.91 8.38 -9.69
C LYS A 147 8.77 9.10 -10.74
N PHE A 148 9.95 8.56 -10.97
CA PHE A 148 10.85 8.98 -12.05
C PHE A 148 10.57 8.21 -13.34
N ASP A 149 10.69 8.90 -14.46
CA ASP A 149 10.69 8.34 -15.81
C ASP A 149 12.03 8.66 -16.49
N LYS A 150 12.54 7.71 -17.28
CA LYS A 150 13.87 7.83 -17.89
C LYS A 150 13.99 9.05 -18.80
N THR A 151 12.92 9.40 -19.51
CA THR A 151 12.93 10.53 -20.46
C THR A 151 12.41 11.80 -19.78
N LYS A 152 11.23 11.71 -19.14
CA LYS A 152 10.58 12.91 -18.58
C LYS A 152 11.28 13.48 -17.36
N SER A 153 11.96 12.64 -16.58
CA SER A 153 12.63 13.07 -15.34
C SER A 153 14.13 13.29 -15.53
N GLN A 154 14.66 13.22 -16.76
CA GLN A 154 16.11 13.29 -17.01
C GLN A 154 16.73 14.57 -16.44
N LYS A 155 16.10 15.73 -16.71
CA LYS A 155 16.57 17.02 -16.21
C LYS A 155 16.47 17.13 -14.69
N LEU A 156 15.38 16.64 -14.10
CA LEU A 156 15.24 16.57 -12.63
C LEU A 156 16.35 15.73 -12.01
N VAL A 157 16.66 14.55 -12.57
CA VAL A 157 17.73 13.68 -12.08
C VAL A 157 19.09 14.37 -12.14
N GLN A 158 19.38 15.11 -13.21
CA GLN A 158 20.61 15.91 -13.30
C GLN A 158 20.68 17.00 -12.22
N LEU A 159 19.58 17.72 -11.98
CA LEU A 159 19.51 18.74 -10.93
C LEU A 159 19.71 18.13 -9.53
N LEU A 160 19.05 17.01 -9.24
CA LEU A 160 19.17 16.31 -7.96
C LEU A 160 20.58 15.73 -7.75
N ASN A 161 21.21 15.19 -8.80
CA ASN A 161 22.59 14.71 -8.71
C ASN A 161 23.54 15.86 -8.35
N ASN A 162 23.44 17.01 -9.05
CA ASN A 162 24.27 18.18 -8.73
C ASN A 162 24.02 18.75 -7.33
N TYR A 163 22.80 18.59 -6.79
CA TYR A 163 22.46 19.01 -5.43
C TYR A 163 23.08 18.09 -4.37
N ILE A 164 23.14 16.79 -4.63
CA ILE A 164 23.64 15.77 -3.69
C ILE A 164 25.17 15.60 -3.80
N GLY A 165 25.75 15.81 -4.99
CA GLY A 165 27.17 15.63 -5.31
C GLY A 165 27.39 15.18 -6.75
#